data_AF-A0A935LR05-F1
#
_entry.id   AF-A0A935LR05-F1
#
_cell.length_a   1.000
_cell.length_b   1.000
_cell.length_c   1.000
_cell.angle_alpha   90.00
_cell.angle_beta   90.00
_cell.angle_gamma   90.00
#
_symmetry.space_group_name_H-M   'P 1'
#
loop_
_entity.id
_entity.type
_entity.pdbx_description
1 polymer ?
#
loop_
_entity_poly.entity_id
_entity_poly.type
_entity_poly.pdbx_seq_one_letter_code
_entity_poly.pdbx_strand_id
1 'polypeptide(L)'
;MKKRDTLFELLRDRAAFIVSKKNLRKIMTSDKTEDVLESVKKYSGRGFYDKIRLAQIEEELYQLCKRVADHKPKIIAEIGTWNGGTFYVWTRTNPQAEKNNQY
;
A
#
# COMPACT_ATOMS: atom_id res chain seq x y z
N MET A 1 10.28 -12.29 -30.70
CA MET A 1 10.56 -12.08 -29.26
C MET A 1 11.32 -13.31 -28.75
N LYS A 2 12.59 -13.18 -28.34
CA LYS A 2 13.44 -14.34 -28.03
C LYS A 2 13.17 -14.80 -26.59
N LYS A 3 12.88 -16.10 -26.40
CA LYS A 3 12.58 -16.78 -25.10
C LYS A 3 13.56 -16.50 -23.94
N ARG A 4 14.77 -15.98 -24.23
CA ARG A 4 15.77 -15.58 -23.23
C ARG A 4 15.42 -14.25 -22.56
N ASP A 5 14.82 -13.33 -23.29
CA ASP A 5 14.41 -12.01 -22.79
C ASP A 5 13.34 -12.20 -21.71
N THR A 6 12.41 -13.13 -21.92
CA THR A 6 11.31 -13.43 -20.98
C THR A 6 11.78 -14.03 -19.65
N LEU A 7 12.80 -14.90 -19.66
CA LEU A 7 13.30 -15.50 -18.41
C LEU A 7 14.07 -14.47 -17.59
N PHE A 8 14.91 -13.65 -18.24
CA PHE A 8 15.63 -12.58 -17.56
C PHE A 8 14.67 -11.52 -17.00
N GLU A 9 13.66 -11.13 -17.77
CA GLU A 9 12.60 -10.23 -17.31
C GLU A 9 11.84 -10.80 -16.11
N LEU A 10 11.49 -12.09 -16.13
CA LEU A 10 10.85 -12.77 -15.02
C LEU A 10 11.72 -12.76 -13.76
N LEU A 11 13.02 -13.07 -13.89
CA LEU A 11 13.95 -13.04 -12.77
C LEU A 11 14.12 -11.63 -12.21
N ARG A 12 14.21 -10.63 -13.09
CA ARG A 12 14.28 -9.21 -12.71
C ARG A 12 13.01 -8.77 -11.97
N ASP A 13 11.83 -9.17 -12.44
CA ASP A 13 10.56 -8.85 -11.80
C ASP A 13 10.45 -9.53 -10.42
N ARG A 14 10.82 -10.81 -10.31
CA ARG A 14 10.88 -11.51 -9.02
C ARG A 14 11.82 -10.82 -8.03
N ALA A 15 13.01 -10.42 -8.47
CA ALA A 15 13.94 -9.68 -7.64
C ALA A 15 13.36 -8.31 -7.22
N ALA A 16 12.73 -7.59 -8.15
CA ALA A 16 12.05 -6.34 -7.88
C ALA A 16 10.94 -6.52 -6.83
N PHE A 17 10.11 -7.56 -6.95
CA PHE A 17 9.07 -7.90 -5.97
C PHE A 17 9.65 -8.18 -4.59
N ILE A 18 10.67 -9.04 -4.49
CA ILE A 18 11.28 -9.41 -3.19
C ILE A 18 11.84 -8.18 -2.48
N VAL A 19 12.60 -7.34 -3.19
CA VAL A 19 13.17 -6.11 -2.63
C VAL A 19 12.06 -5.14 -2.22
N SER A 20 11.07 -4.92 -3.09
CA SER A 20 9.96 -3.99 -2.84
C SER A 20 9.10 -4.44 -1.66
N LYS A 21 8.86 -5.75 -1.51
CA LYS A 21 8.18 -6.35 -0.37
C LYS A 21 8.96 -6.16 0.94
N LYS A 22 10.28 -6.34 0.90
CA LYS A 22 11.14 -6.08 2.07
C LYS A 22 11.09 -4.61 2.48
N ASN A 23 11.14 -3.68 1.51
CA ASN A 23 11.03 -2.24 1.78
C ASN A 23 9.64 -1.88 2.33
N LEU A 24 8.59 -2.48 1.78
CA LEU A 24 7.22 -2.28 2.26
C LEU A 24 7.09 -2.71 3.73
N ARG A 25 7.58 -3.90 4.08
CA ARG A 25 7.55 -4.38 5.47
C ARG A 25 8.25 -3.44 6.46
N LYS A 26 9.35 -2.81 6.06
CA LYS A 26 10.08 -1.85 6.92
C LYS A 26 9.27 -0.60 7.24
N ILE A 27 8.38 -0.17 6.35
CA ILE A 27 7.54 1.02 6.55
C ILE A 27 6.17 0.69 7.15
N MET A 28 5.77 -0.59 7.12
CA MET A 28 4.48 -1.06 7.60
C MET A 28 4.43 -1.25 9.13
N THR A 29 4.99 -0.36 9.93
CA THR A 29 5.22 -0.58 11.37
C THR A 29 4.04 -0.20 12.28
N SER A 30 3.04 0.53 11.77
CA SER A 30 1.94 1.07 12.57
C SER A 30 0.64 1.05 11.77
N ASP A 31 -0.48 0.89 12.49
CA ASP A 31 -1.84 1.00 11.96
C ASP A 31 -2.48 2.37 12.29
N LYS A 32 -1.75 3.26 12.97
CA LYS A 32 -2.23 4.62 13.24
C LYS A 32 -2.27 5.42 11.94
N THR A 33 -3.36 6.14 11.71
CA THR A 33 -3.61 6.85 10.45
C THR A 33 -2.45 7.76 10.04
N GLU A 34 -1.90 8.53 10.97
CA GLU A 34 -0.79 9.45 10.72
C GLU A 34 0.47 8.71 10.23
N ASP A 35 0.83 7.62 10.92
CA ASP A 35 1.99 6.80 10.57
C ASP A 35 1.78 6.10 9.21
N VAL A 36 0.55 5.65 8.94
CA VAL A 36 0.19 5.00 7.67
C VAL A 36 0.30 5.98 6.51
N LEU A 37 -0.26 7.18 6.62
CA LEU A 37 -0.17 8.22 5.58
C LEU A 37 1.28 8.61 5.31
N GLU A 38 2.08 8.76 6.37
CA GLU A 38 3.50 9.04 6.24
C GLU A 38 4.28 7.89 5.60
N SER A 39 3.90 6.64 5.88
CA SER A 39 4.55 5.46 5.27
C SER A 39 4.37 5.41 3.76
N VAL A 40 3.22 5.87 3.23
CA VAL A 40 2.97 5.95 1.78
C VAL A 40 4.00 6.86 1.10
N LYS A 41 4.32 8.01 1.70
CA LYS A 41 5.33 8.95 1.17
C LYS A 41 6.74 8.37 1.16
N LYS A 42 7.06 7.57 2.17
CA LYS A 42 8.39 6.97 2.36
C LYS A 42 8.61 5.73 1.49
N TYR A 43 7.55 5.14 0.95
CA TYR A 43 7.67 3.91 0.20
C TYR A 43 8.47 4.11 -1.09
N SER A 44 9.43 3.21 -1.32
CA SER A 44 10.22 3.16 -2.54
C SER A 44 10.54 1.71 -2.89
N GLY A 45 9.96 1.23 -3.98
CA GLY A 45 10.18 -0.11 -4.51
C GLY A 45 10.94 -0.10 -5.84
N ARG A 46 10.71 -1.12 -6.66
CA ARG A 46 11.37 -1.33 -7.96
C ARG A 46 10.39 -1.87 -9.00
N GLY A 47 10.61 -1.53 -10.26
CA GLY A 47 9.84 -2.08 -11.39
C GLY A 47 8.36 -1.74 -11.29
N PHE A 48 7.49 -2.75 -11.44
CA PHE A 48 6.04 -2.57 -11.32
C PHE A 48 5.59 -2.21 -9.88
N TYR A 49 6.45 -2.40 -8.89
CA TYR A 49 6.20 -2.15 -7.47
C TYR A 49 6.89 -0.88 -6.98
N ASP A 50 7.22 0.06 -7.88
CA ASP A 50 8.10 1.20 -7.57
C ASP A 50 7.52 2.19 -6.56
N LYS A 51 6.20 2.29 -6.48
CA LYS A 51 5.52 3.28 -5.65
C LYS A 51 4.15 2.83 -5.18
N ILE A 52 3.73 3.44 -4.08
CA ILE A 52 2.38 3.49 -3.56
C ILE A 52 2.14 4.99 -3.38
N ARG A 53 1.17 5.59 -4.05
CA ARG A 53 0.98 7.05 -4.04
C ARG A 53 -0.47 7.46 -3.85
N LEU A 54 -0.65 8.51 -3.08
CA LEU A 54 -1.92 9.22 -2.93
C LEU A 54 -2.11 10.19 -4.10
N ALA A 55 -3.33 10.23 -4.63
CA ALA A 55 -3.79 11.34 -5.45
C ALA A 55 -4.59 12.36 -4.62
N GLN A 56 -5.11 11.93 -3.47
CA GLN A 56 -5.94 12.72 -2.59
C GLN A 56 -5.11 13.69 -1.75
N ILE A 57 -5.76 14.79 -1.33
CA ILE A 57 -5.24 15.71 -0.33
C ILE A 57 -5.14 14.97 1.01
N GLU A 58 -3.99 15.06 1.66
CA GLU A 58 -3.67 14.25 2.84
C GLU A 58 -4.56 14.59 4.03
N GLU A 59 -4.83 15.86 4.27
CA GLU A 59 -5.69 16.32 5.35
C GLU A 59 -7.13 15.82 5.17
N GLU A 60 -7.65 15.85 3.94
CA GLU A 60 -8.98 15.33 3.64
C GLU A 60 -9.06 13.82 3.86
N LEU A 61 -8.05 13.08 3.38
CA LEU A 61 -7.98 11.65 3.57
C LEU A 61 -7.83 11.28 5.06
N TYR A 62 -7.05 12.04 5.82
CA TYR A 62 -6.93 11.88 7.27
C TYR A 62 -8.29 12.03 7.96
N GLN A 63 -9.03 13.10 7.66
CA GLN A 63 -10.37 13.30 8.24
C GLN A 63 -11.34 12.19 7.83
N LEU A 64 -11.27 11.70 6.59
CA LEU A 64 -12.06 10.57 6.13
C LEU A 64 -11.72 9.29 6.92
N CYS A 65 -10.44 9.01 7.14
CA CYS A 65 -10.01 7.86 7.94
C CYS A 65 -10.56 7.93 9.37
N LYS A 66 -10.58 9.11 10.00
CA LYS A 66 -11.20 9.28 11.33
C LYS A 66 -12.68 8.95 11.31
N ARG A 67 -13.43 9.51 10.35
CA ARG A 67 -14.87 9.22 10.19
C ARG A 67 -15.14 7.73 9.96
N VAL A 68 -14.31 7.07 9.17
CA VAL A 68 -14.42 5.62 8.94
C VAL A 68 -14.14 4.83 10.21
N ALA A 69 -13.11 5.22 10.99
CA ALA A 69 -12.79 4.58 12.26
C ALA A 69 -13.93 4.73 13.28
N ASP A 70 -14.59 5.88 13.32
CA ASP A 70 -15.74 6.16 14.19
C ASP A 70 -16.98 5.36 13.74
N HIS A 71 -17.26 5.36 12.43
CA HIS A 71 -18.44 4.69 11.88
C HIS A 71 -18.32 3.17 11.87
N LYS A 72 -17.10 2.62 11.82
CA LYS A 72 -16.81 1.19 11.75
C LYS A 72 -17.66 0.50 10.67
N PRO A 73 -17.52 0.84 9.39
CA PRO A 73 -18.22 0.13 8.33
C PRO A 73 -17.73 -1.31 8.21
N LYS A 74 -18.64 -2.24 7.92
CA LYS A 74 -18.28 -3.64 7.62
C LYS A 74 -17.53 -3.77 6.29
N ILE A 75 -17.85 -2.90 5.33
CA ILE A 75 -17.32 -2.95 3.96
C ILE A 75 -16.95 -1.53 3.53
N ILE A 76 -15.76 -1.37 2.96
CA ILE A 76 -15.31 -0.16 2.29
C ILE A 76 -15.12 -0.51 0.81
N ALA A 77 -15.77 0.24 -0.07
CA ALA A 77 -15.60 0.10 -1.52
C ALA A 77 -14.82 1.30 -2.06
N GLU A 78 -13.74 1.02 -2.80
CA GLU A 78 -12.95 2.02 -3.50
C GLU A 78 -13.19 1.91 -5.01
N ILE A 79 -13.44 3.03 -5.67
CA ILE A 79 -13.59 3.09 -7.11
C ILE A 79 -12.36 3.79 -7.68
N GLY A 80 -11.50 3.04 -8.36
CA GLY A 80 -10.30 3.56 -9.00
C GLY A 80 -9.15 3.81 -8.02
N THR A 81 -8.28 2.80 -7.88
CA THR A 81 -7.16 2.82 -6.92
C THR A 81 -5.90 3.53 -7.42
N TRP A 82 -5.81 3.83 -8.72
CA TRP A 82 -4.63 4.43 -9.36
C TRP A 82 -3.30 3.75 -8.97
N ASN A 83 -2.48 4.39 -8.13
CA ASN A 83 -1.19 3.85 -7.65
C ASN A 83 -1.28 3.15 -6.28
N GLY A 84 -2.46 2.69 -5.85
CA GLY A 84 -2.57 1.87 -4.63
C GLY A 84 -2.52 2.63 -3.31
N GLY A 85 -2.34 3.96 -3.31
CA GLY A 85 -2.14 4.73 -2.08
C GLY A 85 -3.31 4.65 -1.12
N THR A 86 -4.51 4.95 -1.60
CA THR A 86 -5.72 4.96 -0.78
C THR A 86 -6.12 3.55 -0.37
N PHE A 87 -6.01 2.57 -1.28
CA PHE A 87 -6.17 1.16 -0.97
C PHE A 87 -5.28 0.70 0.18
N TYR A 88 -3.98 1.01 0.12
CA TYR A 88 -3.04 0.69 1.19
C TYR A 88 -3.49 1.30 2.53
N VAL A 89 -3.90 2.58 2.54
CA VAL A 89 -4.43 3.23 3.74
C VAL A 89 -5.62 2.44 4.30
N TRP A 90 -6.59 2.07 3.48
CA TRP A 90 -7.77 1.30 3.94
C TRP A 90 -7.40 -0.04 4.56
N THR A 91 -6.45 -0.77 3.97
CA THR A 91 -6.03 -2.06 4.53
C THR A 91 -5.35 -1.94 5.89
N ARG A 92 -4.88 -0.74 6.27
CA ARG A 92 -4.16 -0.49 7.52
C ARG A 92 -4.98 0.22 8.58
N THR A 93 -5.85 1.15 8.18
CA THR A 93 -6.60 1.99 9.12
C THR A 93 -8.01 1.48 9.40
N ASN A 94 -8.55 0.57 8.58
CA ASN A 94 -9.88 0.01 8.82
C ASN A 94 -9.87 -0.81 10.12
N PRO A 95 -10.66 -0.43 11.15
CA PRO A 95 -10.70 -1.13 12.42
C PRO A 95 -11.25 -2.56 12.32
N GLN A 96 -11.94 -2.89 11.23
CA GLN A 96 -12.50 -4.22 10.96
C GLN A 96 -11.67 -5.05 9.97
N ALA A 97 -10.52 -4.55 9.50
CA ALA A 97 -9.65 -5.33 8.63
C ALA A 97 -9.09 -6.55 9.39
N GLU A 98 -9.05 -7.70 8.71
CA GLU A 98 -8.37 -8.89 9.23
C GLU A 98 -6.89 -8.59 9.45
N LYS A 99 -6.46 -8.61 10.71
CA LYS A 99 -5.04 -8.42 11.04
C LYS A 99 -4.32 -9.76 10.95
N ASN A 100 -3.57 -9.95 9.87
CA ASN A 100 -2.59 -11.03 9.81
C ASN A 100 -1.35 -10.60 10.60
N ASN A 101 -1.08 -11.27 11.73
CA ASN A 101 0.05 -11.01 12.65
C ASN A 101 1.44 -11.34 12.05
N GLN A 102 1.65 -11.16 10.75
CA GLN A 102 2.93 -11.36 10.09
C GLN A 102 3.49 -10.02 9.61
N TYR A 103 4.09 -9.28 10.52
CA TYR A 103 5.03 -8.21 10.17
C TYR A 103 6.41 -8.82 9.88
#